data_AF-A0AAP0YNL9-F1
#
_entry.id   AF-A0AAP0YNL9-F1
#
_cell.length_a   1.000
_cell.length_b   1.000
_cell.length_c   1.000
_cell.angle_alpha   90.00
_cell.angle_beta   90.00
_cell.angle_gamma   90.00
#
_symmetry.space_group_name_H-M   'P 1'
#
loop_
_entity.id
_entity.type
_entity.pdbx_description
1 polymer ?
#
loop_
_entity_poly.entity_id
_entity_poly.type
_entity_poly.pdbx_seq_one_letter_code
_entity_poly.pdbx_strand_id
1 'polypeptide(L)'
;MQNTKNYTNLLSFETLKDENRARKVKELSEDHFPSTPGVYVIRIDNIKALPSVISEELKKRKHNILYIGIASKSIRKRLWKQELHFKGAATFFRSIGAILGYRPKPNSLSPSSYNYKFSTEDKYNIISWIESHLLVDFVESNENLKEVESELIKEFIPVVNIVKNPYRLEYVSSSRKECIDIAHGT
;
A
#
# COMPACT_ATOMS: atom_id res chain seq x y z
N MET A 1 15.99 -31.97 -17.52
CA MET A 1 14.61 -31.61 -17.15
C MET A 1 14.56 -30.10 -17.11
N GLN A 2 13.85 -29.49 -18.07
CA GLN A 2 13.73 -28.04 -18.18
C GLN A 2 13.04 -27.49 -16.93
N ASN A 3 13.62 -26.44 -16.37
CA ASN A 3 13.11 -25.72 -15.21
C ASN A 3 11.90 -24.89 -15.68
N THR A 4 10.73 -25.52 -15.74
CA THR A 4 9.43 -24.88 -15.95
C THR A 4 9.12 -24.04 -14.71
N LYS A 5 9.83 -22.92 -14.52
CA LYS A 5 9.34 -21.87 -13.60
C LYS A 5 7.91 -21.54 -14.03
N ASN A 6 7.00 -21.54 -13.06
CA ASN A 6 5.55 -21.31 -13.19
C ASN A 6 5.19 -20.03 -13.99
N TYR A 7 5.30 -20.06 -15.32
CA TYR A 7 4.93 -18.94 -16.21
C TYR A 7 3.45 -18.56 -16.09
N THR A 8 2.58 -19.51 -15.72
CA THR A 8 1.14 -19.29 -15.50
C THR A 8 0.84 -18.33 -14.34
N ASN A 9 1.63 -18.38 -13.25
CA ASN A 9 1.45 -17.45 -12.14
C ASN A 9 1.99 -16.05 -12.48
N LEU A 10 3.11 -15.96 -13.20
CA LEU A 10 3.63 -14.65 -13.65
C LEU A 10 2.63 -13.95 -14.57
N LEU A 11 2.06 -14.67 -15.55
CA LEU A 11 1.02 -14.12 -16.46
C LEU A 11 -0.22 -13.61 -15.71
N SER A 12 -0.63 -14.25 -14.61
CA SER A 12 -1.75 -13.74 -13.82
C SER A 12 -1.37 -12.47 -13.07
N PHE A 13 -0.14 -12.29 -12.60
CA PHE A 13 0.29 -11.04 -11.96
C PHE A 13 0.60 -9.92 -12.94
N GLU A 14 0.99 -10.22 -14.17
CA GLU A 14 1.11 -9.24 -15.27
C GLU A 14 -0.18 -8.45 -15.46
N THR A 15 -1.33 -9.08 -15.22
CA THR A 15 -2.62 -8.39 -15.33
C THR A 15 -2.80 -7.26 -14.30
N LEU A 16 -2.00 -7.20 -13.22
CA LEU A 16 -1.98 -6.07 -12.29
C LEU A 16 -1.37 -4.80 -12.91
N LYS A 17 -0.70 -4.91 -14.07
CA LYS A 17 -0.23 -3.78 -14.89
C LYS A 17 -1.39 -2.99 -15.48
N ASP A 18 -2.47 -3.67 -15.83
CA ASP A 18 -3.61 -3.06 -16.50
C ASP A 18 -4.37 -2.15 -15.55
N GLU A 19 -4.30 -0.85 -15.83
CA GLU A 19 -5.01 0.18 -15.06
C GLU A 19 -6.53 0.03 -15.15
N ASN A 20 -7.05 -0.58 -16.23
CA ASN A 20 -8.50 -0.71 -16.44
C ASN A 20 -9.15 -1.72 -15.49
N ARG A 21 -8.38 -2.60 -14.87
CA ARG A 21 -8.89 -3.51 -13.83
C ARG A 21 -9.07 -2.84 -12.47
N ALA A 22 -8.37 -1.73 -12.22
CA ALA A 22 -8.39 -1.07 -10.93
C ALA A 22 -9.73 -0.38 -10.70
N ARG A 23 -10.35 -0.67 -9.56
CA ARG A 23 -11.67 -0.12 -9.17
C ARG A 23 -11.50 0.93 -8.09
N LYS A 24 -12.28 2.02 -8.17
CA LYS A 24 -12.25 3.09 -7.15
C LYS A 24 -12.70 2.56 -5.80
N VAL A 25 -11.96 2.88 -4.74
CA VAL A 25 -12.27 2.39 -3.38
C VAL A 25 -13.66 2.82 -2.92
N LYS A 26 -14.09 4.06 -3.23
CA LYS A 26 -15.44 4.57 -2.90
C LYS A 26 -16.60 3.79 -3.52
N GLU A 27 -16.37 3.04 -4.59
CA GLU A 27 -17.38 2.23 -5.28
C GLU A 27 -17.39 0.77 -4.79
N LEU A 28 -16.51 0.43 -3.84
CA LEU A 28 -16.33 -0.90 -3.32
C LEU A 28 -16.92 -1.04 -1.92
N SER A 29 -17.15 -2.28 -1.55
CA SER A 29 -17.61 -2.73 -0.23
C SER A 29 -16.87 -4.00 0.14
N GLU A 30 -16.91 -4.39 1.41
CA GLU A 30 -16.11 -5.49 1.96
C GLU A 30 -16.28 -6.84 1.21
N ASP A 31 -17.49 -7.11 0.75
CA ASP A 31 -17.89 -8.32 0.03
C ASP A 31 -17.25 -8.47 -1.36
N HIS A 32 -16.81 -7.36 -1.96
CA HIS A 32 -16.05 -7.38 -3.21
C HIS A 32 -14.64 -7.98 -3.06
N PHE A 33 -14.16 -8.16 -1.83
CA PHE A 33 -12.83 -8.69 -1.56
C PHE A 33 -12.92 -10.15 -1.09
N PRO A 34 -12.14 -11.06 -1.69
CA PRO A 34 -12.19 -12.47 -1.33
C PRO A 34 -11.48 -12.73 0.00
N SER A 35 -11.91 -13.80 0.67
CA SER A 35 -11.29 -14.27 1.93
C SER A 35 -10.08 -15.18 1.69
N THR A 36 -9.53 -15.17 0.49
CA THR A 36 -8.39 -15.98 0.04
C THR A 36 -7.09 -15.17 0.03
N PRO A 37 -5.93 -15.85 0.06
CA PRO A 37 -4.64 -15.22 -0.16
C PRO A 37 -4.47 -14.62 -1.57
N GLY A 38 -3.52 -13.70 -1.71
CA GLY A 38 -3.15 -13.16 -3.02
C GLY A 38 -2.28 -11.91 -2.95
N VAL A 39 -2.12 -11.27 -4.10
CA VAL A 39 -1.35 -10.03 -4.29
C VAL A 39 -2.32 -8.91 -4.64
N TYR A 40 -2.04 -7.69 -4.16
CA TYR A 40 -2.82 -6.51 -4.49
C TYR A 40 -1.94 -5.33 -4.86
N VAL A 41 -2.51 -4.43 -5.66
CA VAL A 41 -1.95 -3.14 -6.03
C VAL A 41 -2.89 -2.02 -5.60
N ILE A 42 -2.30 -0.92 -5.16
CA ILE A 42 -2.99 0.32 -4.80
C ILE A 42 -2.45 1.43 -5.71
N ARG A 43 -3.36 2.13 -6.39
CA ARG A 43 -3.08 3.18 -7.37
C ARG A 43 -3.76 4.49 -6.96
N ILE A 44 -3.28 5.61 -7.49
CA ILE A 44 -3.89 6.94 -7.34
C ILE A 44 -4.63 7.34 -8.62
N ASP A 45 -5.84 7.89 -8.50
CA ASP A 45 -6.62 8.34 -9.66
C ASP A 45 -6.10 9.65 -10.25
N ASN A 46 -5.64 10.55 -9.40
CA ASN A 46 -5.04 11.81 -9.76
C ASN A 46 -3.78 12.04 -8.92
N ILE A 47 -2.62 11.90 -9.55
CA ILE A 47 -1.32 12.11 -8.89
C ILE A 47 -1.19 13.49 -8.23
N LYS A 48 -1.94 14.51 -8.69
CA LYS A 48 -1.91 15.87 -8.11
C LYS A 48 -2.58 15.96 -6.74
N ALA A 49 -3.30 14.93 -6.31
CA ALA A 49 -3.86 14.83 -4.96
C ALA A 49 -2.79 14.50 -3.89
N LEU A 50 -1.57 14.17 -4.32
CA LEU A 50 -0.42 13.88 -3.46
C LEU A 50 0.52 15.10 -3.37
N PRO A 51 1.38 15.17 -2.33
CA PRO A 51 2.46 16.15 -2.27
C PRO A 51 3.30 16.16 -3.57
N SER A 52 3.77 17.35 -3.96
CA SER A 52 4.52 17.54 -5.21
C SER A 52 5.69 16.58 -5.37
N VAL A 53 6.43 16.32 -4.30
CA VAL A 53 7.55 15.37 -4.29
C VAL A 53 7.13 13.96 -4.75
N ILE A 54 5.96 13.49 -4.32
CA ILE A 54 5.43 12.17 -4.72
C ILE A 54 4.89 12.23 -6.15
N SER A 55 4.14 13.28 -6.49
CA SER A 55 3.48 13.38 -7.79
C SER A 55 4.48 13.54 -8.93
N GLU A 56 5.56 14.31 -8.73
CA GLU A 56 6.67 14.40 -9.70
C GLU A 56 7.41 13.07 -9.85
N GLU A 57 7.57 12.31 -8.77
CA GLU A 57 8.19 10.98 -8.85
C GLU A 57 7.33 10.00 -9.65
N LEU A 58 6.00 9.99 -9.44
CA LEU A 58 5.07 9.18 -10.25
C LEU A 58 5.11 9.57 -11.74
N LYS A 59 5.22 10.87 -12.07
CA LYS A 59 5.41 11.32 -13.47
C LYS A 59 6.68 10.75 -14.08
N LYS A 60 7.80 10.79 -13.35
CA LYS A 60 9.08 10.22 -13.81
C LYS A 60 8.98 8.73 -14.07
N ARG A 61 8.30 7.99 -13.18
CA ARG A 61 8.09 6.54 -13.30
C ARG A 61 7.02 6.15 -14.32
N LYS A 62 6.23 7.11 -14.81
CA LYS A 62 5.20 6.93 -15.86
C LYS A 62 4.11 5.92 -15.48
N HIS A 63 3.73 5.89 -14.21
CA HIS A 63 2.61 5.08 -13.71
C HIS A 63 1.97 5.74 -12.49
N ASN A 64 0.82 5.24 -12.04
CA ASN A 64 0.11 5.72 -10.85
C ASN A 64 0.13 4.75 -9.66
N ILE A 65 0.97 3.71 -9.70
CA ILE A 65 1.09 2.71 -8.63
C ILE A 65 1.74 3.32 -7.37
N LEU A 66 0.99 3.28 -6.26
CA LEU A 66 1.46 3.71 -4.95
C LEU A 66 2.09 2.55 -4.18
N TYR A 67 1.42 1.40 -4.14
CA TYR A 67 1.82 0.31 -3.26
C TYR A 67 1.46 -1.05 -3.84
N ILE A 68 2.34 -2.03 -3.63
CA ILE A 68 2.10 -3.45 -3.89
C ILE A 68 2.31 -4.20 -2.59
N GLY A 69 1.39 -5.10 -2.28
CA GLY A 69 1.49 -5.94 -1.10
C GLY A 69 0.83 -7.29 -1.27
N ILE A 70 1.06 -8.15 -0.29
CA ILE A 70 0.48 -9.49 -0.25
C ILE A 70 -0.47 -9.67 0.93
N ALA A 71 -1.43 -10.56 0.72
CA ALA A 71 -2.29 -11.10 1.74
C ALA A 71 -2.02 -12.61 1.84
N SER A 72 -1.34 -13.07 2.88
CA SER A 72 -1.01 -14.50 3.04
C SER A 72 -2.20 -15.37 3.46
N LYS A 73 -3.30 -14.76 3.90
CA LYS A 73 -4.50 -15.46 4.38
C LYS A 73 -5.78 -14.97 3.72
N SER A 74 -5.95 -13.66 3.63
CA SER A 74 -7.21 -13.06 3.17
C SER A 74 -6.97 -11.65 2.63
N ILE A 75 -7.24 -11.44 1.35
CA ILE A 75 -7.24 -10.12 0.70
C ILE A 75 -8.23 -9.20 1.42
N ARG A 76 -9.44 -9.66 1.71
CA ARG A 76 -10.43 -8.91 2.51
C ARG A 76 -9.87 -8.40 3.83
N LYS A 77 -9.19 -9.26 4.59
CA LYS A 77 -8.59 -8.85 5.87
C LYS A 77 -7.44 -7.87 5.65
N ARG A 78 -6.53 -8.17 4.72
CA ARG A 78 -5.31 -7.39 4.57
C ARG A 78 -5.54 -6.09 3.82
N LEU A 79 -6.05 -6.15 2.60
CA LEU A 79 -6.29 -4.96 1.78
C LEU A 79 -7.44 -4.13 2.35
N TRP A 80 -8.66 -4.68 2.36
CA TRP A 80 -9.84 -3.89 2.72
C TRP A 80 -9.84 -3.45 4.18
N LYS A 81 -9.78 -4.40 5.14
CA LYS A 81 -9.90 -4.05 6.57
C LYS A 81 -8.68 -3.28 7.08
N GLN A 82 -7.48 -3.73 6.75
CA GLN A 82 -6.25 -3.16 7.32
C GLN A 82 -5.73 -1.98 6.48
N GLU A 83 -5.27 -2.22 5.25
CA GLU A 83 -4.57 -1.18 4.47
C GLU A 83 -5.48 -0.01 4.07
N LEU A 84 -6.76 -0.25 3.77
CA LEU A 84 -7.70 0.81 3.37
C LEU A 84 -8.47 1.43 4.54
N HIS A 85 -8.83 0.65 5.58
CA HIS A 85 -9.72 1.09 6.66
C HIS A 85 -9.10 1.07 8.08
N PHE A 86 -7.81 0.80 8.20
CA PHE A 86 -7.05 0.81 9.45
C PHE A 86 -7.68 0.01 10.60
N LYS A 87 -8.17 -1.20 10.30
CA LYS A 87 -8.68 -2.19 11.28
C LYS A 87 -7.58 -3.20 11.63
N GLY A 88 -6.48 -2.72 12.21
CA GLY A 88 -5.34 -3.53 12.67
C GLY A 88 -3.99 -2.95 12.22
N ALA A 89 -2.98 -3.83 12.07
CA ALA A 89 -1.68 -3.45 11.53
C ALA A 89 -1.77 -3.22 10.01
N ALA A 90 -1.38 -2.03 9.55
CA ALA A 90 -1.58 -1.58 8.17
C ALA A 90 -0.40 -0.68 7.75
N THR A 91 0.51 -1.23 6.97
CA THR A 91 1.75 -0.53 6.59
C THR A 91 1.47 0.62 5.65
N PHE A 92 0.65 0.39 4.61
CA PHE A 92 0.29 1.38 3.62
C PHE A 92 -0.48 2.54 4.26
N PHE A 93 -1.51 2.25 5.06
CA PHE A 93 -2.32 3.27 5.73
C PHE A 93 -1.48 4.27 6.52
N ARG A 94 -0.49 3.75 7.25
CA ARG A 94 0.44 4.56 8.05
C ARG A 94 1.34 5.42 7.17
N SER A 95 1.80 4.89 6.04
CA SER A 95 2.61 5.63 5.09
C SER A 95 1.83 6.71 4.38
N ILE A 96 0.61 6.43 3.91
CA ILE A 96 -0.19 7.46 3.25
C ILE A 96 -0.59 8.57 4.22
N GLY A 97 -0.98 8.25 5.46
CA GLY A 97 -1.25 9.26 6.48
C GLY A 97 -0.04 10.16 6.76
N ALA A 98 1.16 9.57 6.86
CA ALA A 98 2.38 10.34 7.08
C ALA A 98 2.72 11.26 5.89
N ILE A 99 2.61 10.74 4.66
CA ILE A 99 2.83 11.49 3.41
C ILE A 99 1.85 12.67 3.29
N LEU A 100 0.60 12.49 3.72
CA LEU A 100 -0.43 13.53 3.72
C LEU A 100 -0.27 14.56 4.84
N GLY A 101 0.75 14.43 5.70
CA GLY A 101 1.04 15.39 6.76
C GLY A 101 0.40 15.07 8.12
N TYR A 102 -0.40 14.00 8.24
CA TYR A 102 -0.94 13.58 9.53
C TYR A 102 0.17 13.05 10.44
N ARG A 103 0.05 13.31 11.74
CA ARG A 103 1.02 12.86 12.75
C ARG A 103 0.30 12.16 13.91
N PRO A 104 0.90 11.12 14.50
CA PRO A 104 0.37 10.49 15.70
C PRO A 104 0.49 11.43 16.91
N LYS A 105 -0.22 11.09 17.98
CA LYS A 105 -0.04 11.79 19.26
C LYS A 105 1.34 11.44 19.86
N PRO A 106 2.02 12.38 20.52
CA PRO A 106 3.23 12.07 21.27
C PRO A 106 3.01 10.98 22.33
N ASN A 107 4.03 10.17 22.60
CA ASN A 107 4.00 9.11 23.63
C ASN A 107 2.85 8.10 23.45
N SER A 108 2.45 7.82 22.21
CA SER A 108 1.31 6.95 21.89
C SER A 108 1.70 5.51 21.52
N LEU A 109 2.98 5.17 21.62
CA LEU A 109 3.49 3.83 21.30
C LEU A 109 3.49 2.88 22.50
N SER A 110 3.18 1.60 22.24
CA SER A 110 3.61 0.55 23.15
C SER A 110 5.12 0.34 22.98
N PRO A 111 5.88 0.05 24.06
CA PRO A 111 7.35 -0.03 24.05
C PRO A 111 7.96 -1.00 23.03
N SER A 112 7.14 -1.92 22.49
CA SER A 112 7.55 -3.02 21.64
C SER A 112 7.17 -2.87 20.16
N SER A 113 6.58 -1.73 19.73
CA SER A 113 6.11 -1.60 18.36
C SER A 113 6.49 -0.28 17.71
N TYR A 114 6.92 -0.33 16.44
CA TYR A 114 7.04 0.82 15.56
C TYR A 114 5.67 1.24 14.96
N ASN A 115 4.57 0.80 15.57
CA ASN A 115 3.21 0.89 15.06
C ASN A 115 2.41 2.01 15.77
N TYR A 116 2.76 3.28 15.53
CA TYR A 116 2.06 4.49 16.03
C TYR A 116 0.54 4.52 15.74
N LYS A 117 -0.27 5.36 16.36
CA LYS A 117 -1.68 5.48 15.92
C LYS A 117 -2.01 6.94 15.68
N PHE A 118 -2.65 7.19 14.55
CA PHE A 118 -3.30 8.46 14.31
C PHE A 118 -4.49 8.65 15.24
N SER A 119 -4.88 9.89 15.48
CA SER A 119 -6.10 10.19 16.22
C SER A 119 -7.33 9.63 15.50
N THR A 120 -8.47 9.54 16.18
CA THR A 120 -9.73 9.11 15.55
C THR A 120 -10.12 10.02 14.39
N GLU A 121 -9.92 11.32 14.55
CA GLU A 121 -10.21 12.33 13.52
C GLU A 121 -9.29 12.19 12.31
N ASP A 122 -7.98 12.11 12.52
CA ASP A 122 -7.01 11.90 11.44
C ASP A 122 -7.26 10.58 10.72
N LYS A 123 -7.58 9.50 11.47
CA LYS A 123 -7.95 8.22 10.87
C LYS A 123 -9.14 8.38 9.93
N TYR A 124 -10.18 9.09 10.36
CA TYR A 124 -11.36 9.33 9.52
C TYR A 124 -10.98 10.13 8.26
N ASN A 125 -10.19 11.18 8.41
CA ASN A 125 -9.74 12.00 7.28
C ASN A 125 -8.89 11.22 6.29
N ILE A 126 -7.98 10.35 6.76
CA ILE A 126 -7.17 9.49 5.90
C ILE A 126 -8.04 8.47 5.16
N ILE A 127 -9.03 7.85 5.82
CA ILE A 127 -9.96 6.90 5.17
C ILE A 127 -10.76 7.62 4.08
N SER A 128 -11.32 8.80 4.39
CA SER A 128 -12.07 9.61 3.43
C SER A 128 -11.23 9.98 2.20
N TRP A 129 -9.95 10.34 2.42
CA TRP A 129 -9.00 10.59 1.35
C TRP A 129 -8.71 9.33 0.51
N ILE A 130 -8.51 8.18 1.16
CA ILE A 130 -8.31 6.89 0.50
C ILE A 130 -9.50 6.54 -0.41
N GLU A 131 -10.72 6.64 0.12
CA GLU A 131 -11.94 6.35 -0.63
C GLU A 131 -12.06 7.25 -1.86
N SER A 132 -11.76 8.54 -1.70
CA SER A 132 -11.92 9.54 -2.75
C SER A 132 -10.91 9.45 -3.89
N HIS A 133 -9.69 8.95 -3.61
CA HIS A 133 -8.56 9.07 -4.54
C HIS A 133 -7.93 7.75 -4.98
N LEU A 134 -8.13 6.66 -4.25
CA LEU A 134 -7.44 5.41 -4.55
C LEU A 134 -8.26 4.46 -5.41
N LEU A 135 -7.53 3.74 -6.26
CA LEU A 135 -8.02 2.55 -6.95
C LEU A 135 -7.25 1.33 -6.46
N VAL A 136 -7.91 0.18 -6.50
CA VAL A 136 -7.31 -1.10 -6.10
C VAL A 136 -7.64 -2.20 -7.09
N ASP A 137 -6.71 -3.14 -7.21
CA ASP A 137 -6.89 -4.40 -7.91
C ASP A 137 -6.12 -5.50 -7.17
N PHE A 138 -6.50 -6.75 -7.39
CA PHE A 138 -5.90 -7.90 -6.75
C PHE A 138 -5.98 -9.16 -7.63
N VAL A 139 -5.10 -10.11 -7.34
CA VAL A 139 -5.09 -11.44 -7.94
C VAL A 139 -5.00 -12.45 -6.81
N GLU A 140 -5.98 -13.35 -6.73
CA GLU A 140 -5.99 -14.45 -5.77
C GLU A 140 -4.88 -15.45 -6.10
N SER A 141 -4.09 -15.85 -5.10
CA SER A 141 -3.05 -16.86 -5.25
C SER A 141 -2.54 -17.31 -3.88
N ASN A 142 -2.22 -18.60 -3.77
CA ASN A 142 -1.61 -19.19 -2.57
C ASN A 142 -0.11 -19.44 -2.73
N GLU A 143 0.46 -19.21 -3.92
CA GLU A 143 1.79 -19.69 -4.29
C GLU A 143 2.78 -18.53 -4.42
N ASN A 144 3.99 -18.74 -3.90
CA ASN A 144 5.15 -17.86 -4.11
C ASN A 144 4.93 -16.35 -3.83
N LEU A 145 3.93 -15.99 -3.02
CA LEU A 145 3.52 -14.60 -2.80
C LEU A 145 4.69 -13.67 -2.44
N LYS A 146 5.62 -14.13 -1.61
CA LYS A 146 6.79 -13.32 -1.21
C LYS A 146 7.76 -13.06 -2.35
N GLU A 147 7.98 -14.04 -3.22
CA GLU A 147 8.86 -13.92 -4.38
C GLU A 147 8.20 -12.99 -5.40
N VAL A 148 6.95 -13.26 -5.75
CA VAL A 148 6.12 -12.43 -6.63
C VAL A 148 6.07 -10.98 -6.16
N GLU A 149 5.78 -10.73 -4.88
CA GLU A 149 5.79 -9.37 -4.31
C GLU A 149 7.13 -8.67 -4.54
N SER A 150 8.23 -9.40 -4.36
CA SER A 150 9.57 -8.85 -4.50
C SER A 150 9.90 -8.55 -5.97
N GLU A 151 9.44 -9.37 -6.90
CA GLU A 151 9.59 -9.14 -8.34
C GLU A 151 8.77 -7.93 -8.79
N LEU A 152 7.48 -7.87 -8.45
CA LEU A 152 6.61 -6.75 -8.80
C LEU A 152 7.10 -5.43 -8.18
N ILE A 153 7.55 -5.43 -6.92
CA ILE A 153 8.12 -4.21 -6.31
C ILE A 153 9.39 -3.76 -7.03
N LYS A 154 10.26 -4.68 -7.45
CA LYS A 154 11.47 -4.34 -8.21
C LYS A 154 11.15 -3.80 -9.60
N GLU A 155 10.13 -4.35 -10.24
CA GLU A 155 9.70 -3.97 -11.58
C GLU A 155 9.00 -2.61 -11.58
N PHE A 156 7.94 -2.44 -10.78
CA PHE A 156 7.15 -1.22 -10.79
C PHE A 156 7.71 -0.13 -9.92
N ILE A 157 8.56 -0.47 -8.95
CA ILE A 157 9.12 0.50 -8.02
C ILE A 157 7.98 1.35 -7.41
N PRO A 158 7.00 0.79 -6.66
CA PRO A 158 5.89 1.59 -6.14
C PRO A 158 6.37 2.67 -5.17
N VAL A 159 5.87 3.90 -5.29
CA VAL A 159 6.41 5.06 -4.55
C VAL A 159 6.30 4.95 -3.03
N VAL A 160 5.33 4.19 -2.50
CA VAL A 160 5.09 4.02 -1.05
C VAL A 160 5.78 2.78 -0.46
N ASN A 161 6.17 1.79 -1.28
CA ASN A 161 6.93 0.64 -0.78
C ASN A 161 8.34 1.08 -0.37
N ILE A 162 8.65 1.02 0.93
CA ILE A 162 9.99 1.28 1.48
C ILE A 162 10.85 0.02 1.43
N VAL A 163 10.28 -1.11 1.85
CA VAL A 163 10.99 -2.40 1.93
C VAL A 163 10.96 -3.07 0.54
N LYS A 164 12.07 -3.72 0.16
CA LYS A 164 12.31 -4.38 -1.16
C LYS A 164 12.37 -3.45 -2.38
N ASN A 165 12.02 -2.18 -2.22
CA ASN A 165 12.06 -1.21 -3.31
C ASN A 165 13.52 -0.78 -3.60
N PRO A 166 14.08 -1.08 -4.79
CA PRO A 166 15.46 -0.70 -5.13
C PRO A 166 15.65 0.82 -5.24
N TYR A 167 14.58 1.58 -5.49
CA TYR A 167 14.58 3.05 -5.56
C TYR A 167 13.52 3.62 -4.61
N ARG A 168 13.69 3.31 -3.32
CA ARG A 168 12.85 3.85 -2.25
C ARG A 168 12.91 5.37 -2.25
N LEU A 169 11.76 6.01 -2.07
CA LEU A 169 11.69 7.47 -2.01
C LEU A 169 11.97 7.94 -0.57
N GLU A 170 13.02 8.75 -0.41
CA GLU A 170 13.46 9.21 0.92
C GLU A 170 12.36 9.96 1.66
N TYR A 171 11.58 10.78 0.95
CA TYR A 171 10.43 11.50 1.51
C TYR A 171 9.43 10.60 2.24
N VAL A 172 9.17 9.39 1.73
CA VAL A 172 8.26 8.44 2.37
C VAL A 172 8.91 7.86 3.64
N SER A 173 10.20 7.55 3.57
CA SER A 173 10.95 6.99 4.71
C SER A 173 11.10 8.00 5.84
N SER A 174 11.42 9.25 5.52
CA SER A 174 11.55 10.33 6.50
C SER A 174 10.20 10.70 7.13
N SER A 175 9.12 10.80 6.34
CA SER A 175 7.77 11.05 6.88
C SER A 175 7.32 9.95 7.85
N ARG A 176 7.66 8.68 7.54
CA ARG A 176 7.40 7.54 8.42
C ARG A 176 8.22 7.61 9.70
N LYS A 177 9.50 7.96 9.58
CA LYS A 177 10.41 8.11 10.71
C LYS A 177 9.94 9.22 11.64
N GLU A 178 9.56 10.37 11.10
CA GLU A 178 9.02 11.49 11.89
C GLU A 178 7.79 11.07 12.71
N CYS A 179 6.84 10.33 12.10
CA CYS A 179 5.71 9.79 12.86
C CYS A 179 6.15 8.85 14.00
N ILE A 180 7.16 8.01 13.77
CA ILE A 180 7.68 7.11 14.79
C ILE A 180 8.34 7.90 15.93
N ASP A 181 9.18 8.87 15.59
CA ASP A 181 9.91 9.70 16.55
C ASP A 181 8.91 10.50 17.43
N ILE A 182 7.93 11.17 16.81
CA ILE A 182 6.84 11.84 17.55
C ILE A 182 6.14 10.86 18.48
N ALA A 183 5.79 9.67 18.00
CA ALA A 183 5.05 8.70 18.82
C ALA A 183 5.89 8.11 19.96
N HIS A 184 7.22 8.12 19.84
CA HIS A 184 8.16 7.84 20.95
C HIS A 184 8.34 9.04 21.89
N GLY A 185 7.95 10.24 21.48
CA GLY A 185 8.18 11.48 22.24
C GLY A 185 9.58 12.06 22.06
N THR A 186 10.25 11.73 20.95
CA THR A 186 11.63 12.14 20.62
C THR A 186 11.68 13.04 19.40
#